data_AF-R1G0B3-F1
#
_entry.id   AF-R1G0B3-F1
#
_cell.length_a   1.000
_cell.length_b   1.000
_cell.length_c   1.000
_cell.angle_alpha   90.00
_cell.angle_beta   90.00
_cell.angle_gamma   90.00
#
_symmetry.space_group_name_H-M   'P 1'
#
loop_
_entity.id
_entity.type
_entity.pdbx_description
1 polymer ?
#
loop_
_entity_poly.entity_id
_entity_poly.type
_entity_poly.pdbx_seq_one_letter_code
_entity_poly.pdbx_strand_id
1 'polypeptide(L)'
;MSESVTPPANPTDAQVGYQVAVSLWVSEGNLVWAKFNAFLVANSIVLAIYGLTLGSAKVSGAFAVGLPIAGLLLCLVWWMQTKRGFDYFTYWILAARELEEAALSAQVKTVARGGSFGSGESVSLTIDGKARSLRMSRVSRAIKASVGAYAVIVVFAALYVVMLFD
;
A
#
# COMPACT_ATOMS: atom_id res chain seq x y z
N MET A 1 6.70 8.30 -27.40
CA MET A 1 5.48 8.51 -28.19
C MET A 1 4.37 8.72 -27.18
N SER A 2 4.05 9.98 -26.85
CA SER A 2 3.03 10.30 -25.85
C SER A 2 1.69 10.26 -26.56
N GLU A 3 0.93 9.19 -26.36
CA GLU A 3 -0.44 9.12 -26.85
C GLU A 3 -1.23 10.22 -26.10
N SER A 4 -1.60 11.28 -26.81
CA SER A 4 -2.43 12.33 -26.25
C SER A 4 -3.82 11.74 -26.02
N VAL A 5 -4.15 11.44 -24.76
CA VAL A 5 -5.49 10.99 -24.39
C VAL A 5 -6.46 12.13 -24.72
N THR A 6 -7.22 11.96 -25.79
CA THR A 6 -8.30 12.89 -26.12
C THR A 6 -9.31 12.87 -24.97
N PRO A 7 -9.66 14.03 -24.38
CA PRO A 7 -10.65 14.07 -23.33
C PRO A 7 -11.97 13.50 -23.85
N PRO A 8 -12.72 12.77 -23.02
CA PRO A 8 -14.00 12.20 -23.41
C PRO A 8 -14.93 13.30 -23.93
N ALA A 9 -15.57 13.05 -25.07
CA ALA A 9 -16.40 14.02 -25.77
C ALA A 9 -17.62 14.48 -24.94
N ASN A 10 -18.04 13.68 -23.94
CA ASN A 10 -19.18 13.97 -23.08
C ASN A 10 -18.75 14.13 -21.61
N PRO A 11 -19.22 15.18 -20.91
CA PRO A 11 -18.96 15.37 -19.47
C PRO A 11 -19.36 14.17 -18.58
N THR A 12 -20.40 13.44 -18.99
CA THR A 12 -20.88 12.23 -18.29
C THR A 12 -19.85 11.11 -18.32
N ASP A 13 -19.18 10.91 -19.46
CA ASP A 13 -18.18 9.84 -19.63
C ASP A 13 -16.93 10.13 -18.78
N ALA A 14 -16.54 11.41 -18.65
CA ALA A 14 -15.47 11.85 -17.76
C ALA A 14 -15.78 11.53 -16.28
N GLN A 15 -17.02 11.82 -15.86
CA GLN A 15 -17.47 11.54 -14.50
C GLN A 15 -17.48 10.05 -14.20
N VAL A 16 -17.98 9.24 -15.13
CA VAL A 16 -17.99 7.77 -15.00
C VAL A 16 -16.56 7.23 -14.95
N GLY A 17 -15.68 7.67 -15.86
CA GLY A 17 -14.27 7.26 -15.87
C GLY A 17 -13.56 7.62 -14.56
N TYR A 18 -13.78 8.82 -14.03
CA TYR A 18 -13.24 9.24 -12.74
C TYR A 18 -13.76 8.38 -11.59
N GLN A 19 -15.06 8.10 -11.54
CA GLN A 19 -15.66 7.21 -10.53
C GLN A 19 -15.09 5.80 -10.60
N VAL A 20 -14.88 5.26 -11.80
CA VAL A 20 -14.24 3.95 -12.00
C VAL A 20 -12.80 3.98 -11.51
N ALA A 21 -12.01 5.01 -11.84
CA ALA A 21 -10.62 5.15 -11.39
C ALA A 21 -10.52 5.22 -9.85
N VAL A 22 -11.38 6.00 -9.21
CA VAL A 22 -11.47 6.07 -7.74
C VAL A 22 -11.90 4.72 -7.15
N SER A 23 -12.85 4.01 -7.78
CA SER A 23 -13.28 2.69 -7.31
C SER A 23 -12.17 1.65 -7.41
N LEU A 24 -11.41 1.66 -8.49
CA LEU A 24 -10.23 0.80 -8.67
C LEU A 24 -9.13 1.14 -7.66
N TRP A 25 -8.89 2.43 -7.40
CA TRP A 25 -7.97 2.87 -6.36
C TRP A 25 -8.36 2.31 -4.97
N VAL A 26 -9.63 2.45 -4.58
CA VAL A 26 -10.15 1.92 -3.30
C VAL A 26 -10.03 0.39 -3.25
N SER A 27 -10.41 -0.29 -4.34
CA SER A 27 -10.32 -1.75 -4.45
C SER A 27 -8.89 -2.26 -4.29
N GLU A 28 -7.93 -1.62 -4.97
CA GLU A 28 -6.51 -1.98 -4.85
C GLU A 28 -5.99 -1.73 -3.43
N GLY A 29 -6.39 -0.62 -2.79
CA GLY A 29 -6.07 -0.35 -1.38
C GLY A 29 -6.55 -1.46 -0.44
N ASN A 30 -7.78 -1.92 -0.63
CA ASN A 30 -8.33 -3.05 0.14
C ASN A 30 -7.57 -4.35 -0.12
N LEU A 31 -7.21 -4.62 -1.38
CA LEU A 31 -6.45 -5.81 -1.76
C LEU A 31 -5.04 -5.80 -1.16
N VAL A 32 -4.37 -4.65 -1.15
CA VAL A 32 -3.05 -4.48 -0.50
C VAL A 32 -3.15 -4.79 0.99
N TRP A 33 -4.17 -4.27 1.68
CA TRP A 33 -4.39 -4.57 3.11
C TRP A 33 -4.73 -6.04 3.35
N ALA A 34 -5.60 -6.64 2.54
CA ALA A 34 -5.97 -8.05 2.67
C ALA A 34 -4.74 -8.96 2.51
N LYS A 35 -3.92 -8.72 1.48
CA LYS A 35 -2.65 -9.45 1.27
C LYS A 35 -1.70 -9.26 2.43
N PHE A 36 -1.54 -8.03 2.93
CA PHE A 36 -0.68 -7.76 4.08
C PHE A 36 -1.10 -8.58 5.30
N ASN A 37 -2.40 -8.60 5.63
CA ASN A 37 -2.90 -9.39 6.75
C ASN A 37 -2.70 -10.90 6.54
N ALA A 38 -2.94 -11.39 5.32
CA ALA A 38 -2.73 -12.80 4.99
C ALA A 38 -1.27 -13.23 5.18
N PHE A 39 -0.30 -12.43 4.70
CA PHE A 39 1.12 -12.72 4.89
C PHE A 39 1.57 -12.55 6.35
N LEU A 40 1.03 -11.58 7.08
CA LEU A 40 1.31 -11.42 8.51
C LEU A 40 0.87 -12.65 9.31
N VAL A 41 -0.34 -13.16 9.06
CA VAL A 41 -0.84 -14.39 9.67
C VAL A 41 0.00 -15.60 9.25
N ALA A 42 0.29 -15.76 7.96
CA ALA A 42 1.09 -16.88 7.47
C ALA A 42 2.49 -16.91 8.10
N ASN A 43 3.17 -15.77 8.20
CA ASN A 43 4.47 -15.69 8.89
C ASN A 43 4.35 -15.98 10.39
N SER A 44 3.30 -15.50 11.05
CA SER A 44 3.06 -15.76 12.47
C SER A 44 2.86 -17.26 12.74
N ILE A 45 2.20 -17.98 11.83
CA ILE A 45 2.04 -19.45 11.91
C ILE A 45 3.39 -20.14 11.80
N VAL A 46 4.24 -19.77 10.83
CA VAL A 46 5.57 -20.37 10.68
C VAL A 46 6.41 -20.15 11.95
N LEU A 47 6.40 -18.94 12.50
CA LEU A 47 7.09 -18.63 13.76
C LEU A 47 6.54 -19.44 14.94
N ALA A 48 5.22 -19.60 15.03
CA ALA A 48 4.60 -20.39 16.09
C ALA A 48 5.00 -21.87 16.00
N ILE A 49 5.01 -22.45 14.80
CA ILE A 49 5.46 -23.84 14.59
C ILE A 49 6.93 -23.97 14.99
N TYR A 50 7.80 -23.04 14.56
CA TYR A 50 9.21 -23.06 14.94
C TYR A 50 9.38 -22.99 16.47
N GLY A 51 8.67 -22.07 17.15
CA GLY A 51 8.70 -21.96 18.60
C GLY A 51 8.27 -23.23 19.35
N LEU A 52 7.26 -23.95 18.84
CA LEU A 52 6.84 -25.23 19.41
C LEU A 52 7.89 -26.33 19.23
N THR A 53 8.68 -26.27 18.16
CA THR A 53 9.73 -27.26 17.90
C THR A 53 10.91 -27.10 18.88
N LEU A 54 11.24 -25.89 19.33
CA LEU A 54 12.32 -25.64 20.31
C LEU A 54 12.13 -26.40 21.64
N GLY A 55 10.89 -26.67 22.06
CA GLY A 55 10.59 -27.44 23.27
C GLY A 55 10.65 -28.97 23.10
N SER A 56 10.87 -29.46 21.88
CA SER A 56 10.80 -30.89 21.55
C SER A 56 12.20 -31.46 21.33
N ALA A 57 12.61 -32.46 22.12
CA ALA A 57 13.96 -33.06 22.07
C ALA A 57 14.31 -33.79 20.73
N LYS A 58 13.42 -33.79 19.74
CA LYS A 58 13.58 -34.47 18.45
C LYS A 58 13.02 -33.63 17.30
N VAL A 59 13.57 -32.45 17.08
CA VAL A 59 13.37 -31.73 15.81
C VAL A 59 14.37 -32.31 14.82
N SER A 60 13.90 -32.80 13.68
CA SER A 60 14.85 -33.20 12.63
C SER A 60 15.53 -31.94 12.10
N GLY A 61 16.85 -31.98 11.86
CA GLY A 61 17.61 -30.82 11.36
C GLY A 61 17.03 -30.21 10.08
N ALA A 62 16.28 -31.01 9.31
CA ALA A 62 15.54 -30.53 8.14
C ALA A 62 14.41 -29.54 8.49
N PHE A 63 13.70 -29.71 9.61
CA PHE A 63 12.69 -28.74 10.05
C PHE A 63 13.32 -27.46 10.62
N ALA A 64 14.44 -27.59 11.34
CA ALA A 64 15.17 -26.45 11.91
C ALA A 64 15.66 -25.48 10.82
N VAL A 65 16.10 -26.01 9.68
CA VAL A 65 16.58 -25.19 8.55
C VAL A 65 15.47 -24.89 7.54
N GLY A 66 14.58 -25.86 7.28
CA GLY A 66 13.55 -25.76 6.26
C GLY A 66 12.48 -24.70 6.57
N LEU A 67 12.04 -24.57 7.83
CA LEU A 67 11.03 -23.59 8.21
C LEU A 67 11.52 -22.14 8.05
N PRO A 68 12.70 -21.76 8.57
CA PRO A 68 13.23 -20.42 8.35
C PRO A 68 13.46 -20.10 6.87
N ILE A 69 13.94 -21.05 6.06
CA ILE A 69 14.06 -20.86 4.60
C ILE A 69 12.68 -20.60 3.97
N ALA A 70 11.66 -21.40 4.32
CA ALA A 70 10.30 -21.19 3.84
C ALA A 70 9.75 -19.82 4.27
N GLY A 71 10.03 -19.39 5.51
CA GLY A 71 9.69 -18.06 6.03
C GLY A 71 10.35 -16.92 5.26
N LEU A 72 11.64 -17.05 4.91
CA LEU A 72 12.34 -16.08 4.07
C LEU A 72 11.77 -15.99 2.65
N LEU A 73 11.46 -17.13 2.04
CA LEU A 73 10.79 -17.17 0.74
C LEU A 73 9.42 -16.49 0.81
N LEU A 74 8.67 -16.72 1.88
CA LEU A 74 7.38 -16.06 2.12
C LEU A 74 7.54 -14.54 2.26
N CYS A 75 8.57 -14.07 2.98
CA CYS A 75 8.91 -12.64 3.07
C CYS A 75 9.27 -12.04 1.71
N LEU A 76 10.02 -12.76 0.87
CA LEU A 76 10.38 -12.31 -0.48
C LEU A 76 9.13 -12.16 -1.37
N VAL A 77 8.23 -13.15 -1.35
CA VAL A 77 6.96 -13.08 -2.09
C VAL A 77 6.08 -11.94 -1.57
N TRP A 78 6.01 -11.78 -0.25
CA TRP A 78 5.28 -10.67 0.38
C TRP A 78 5.84 -9.32 -0.08
N TRP A 79 7.16 -9.14 -0.05
CA TRP A 79 7.83 -7.92 -0.52
C TRP A 79 7.47 -7.57 -1.96
N MET A 80 7.54 -8.55 -2.88
CA MET A 80 7.21 -8.35 -4.29
C MET A 80 5.74 -7.97 -4.49
N GLN A 81 4.81 -8.65 -3.79
CA GLN A 81 3.39 -8.35 -3.85
C GLN A 81 3.07 -6.96 -3.28
N THR A 82 3.70 -6.58 -2.18
CA THR A 82 3.56 -5.27 -1.56
C THR A 82 4.08 -4.16 -2.48
N LYS A 83 5.25 -4.36 -3.12
CA LYS A 83 5.78 -3.42 -4.12
C LYS A 83 4.81 -3.22 -5.27
N ARG A 84 4.41 -4.31 -5.91
CA ARG A 84 3.47 -4.29 -7.02
C ARG A 84 2.15 -3.61 -6.63
N GLY A 85 1.62 -3.91 -5.45
CA GLY A 85 0.37 -3.32 -4.96
C GLY A 85 0.46 -1.81 -4.78
N PHE A 86 1.55 -1.29 -4.21
CA PHE A 86 1.75 0.16 -4.09
C PHE A 86 1.99 0.85 -5.43
N ASP A 87 2.61 0.18 -6.39
CA ASP A 87 2.78 0.70 -7.75
C ASP A 87 1.40 0.86 -8.44
N TYR A 88 0.52 -0.14 -8.36
CA TYR A 88 -0.86 -0.04 -8.87
C TYR A 88 -1.67 1.01 -8.12
N PHE A 89 -1.56 1.07 -6.79
CA PHE A 89 -2.24 2.07 -5.98
C PHE A 89 -1.85 3.50 -6.40
N THR A 90 -0.56 3.73 -6.64
CA THR A 90 -0.05 5.02 -7.12
C THR A 90 -0.55 5.32 -8.54
N TYR A 91 -0.54 4.33 -9.42
CA TYR A 91 -1.06 4.46 -10.78
C TYR A 91 -2.53 4.89 -10.78
N TRP A 92 -3.40 4.24 -9.99
CA TRP A 92 -4.83 4.60 -9.96
C TRP A 92 -5.09 5.99 -9.38
N ILE A 93 -4.29 6.44 -8.39
CA ILE A 93 -4.35 7.82 -7.91
C ILE A 93 -4.02 8.81 -9.03
N LEU A 94 -2.95 8.55 -9.79
CA LEU A 94 -2.52 9.43 -10.87
C LEU A 94 -3.53 9.44 -12.02
N ALA A 95 -4.08 8.29 -12.38
CA ALA A 95 -5.13 8.18 -13.39
C ALA A 95 -6.41 8.95 -12.99
N ALA A 96 -6.84 8.84 -11.72
CA ALA A 96 -7.96 9.62 -11.21
C ALA A 96 -7.67 11.12 -11.24
N ARG A 97 -6.43 11.53 -10.91
CA ARG A 97 -6.00 12.93 -10.95
C ARG A 97 -5.92 13.48 -12.37
N GLU A 98 -5.45 12.69 -13.33
CA GLU A 98 -5.40 13.06 -14.74
C GLU A 98 -6.81 13.36 -15.27
N LEU A 99 -7.79 12.50 -14.97
CA LEU A 99 -9.19 12.73 -15.33
C LEU A 99 -9.78 13.96 -14.65
N GLU A 100 -9.41 14.19 -13.38
CA GLU A 100 -9.82 15.37 -12.62
C GLU A 100 -9.30 16.68 -13.23
N GLU A 101 -8.03 16.71 -13.66
CA GLU A 101 -7.41 17.91 -14.22
C GLU A 101 -7.79 18.15 -15.69
N ALA A 102 -7.99 17.09 -16.48
CA ALA A 102 -8.23 17.18 -17.91
C ALA A 102 -9.70 17.32 -18.32
N ALA A 103 -10.62 16.70 -17.57
CA ALA A 103 -12.00 16.49 -18.04
C ALA A 103 -13.10 16.93 -17.05
N LEU A 104 -12.75 17.22 -15.79
CA LEU A 104 -13.71 17.67 -14.77
C LEU A 104 -13.66 19.18 -14.55
N SER A 105 -14.71 19.72 -13.92
CA SER A 105 -14.81 21.16 -13.65
C SER A 105 -13.74 21.61 -12.65
N ALA A 106 -13.32 22.88 -12.73
CA ALA A 106 -12.34 23.47 -11.81
C ALA A 106 -12.72 23.41 -10.32
N GLN A 107 -13.96 23.03 -10.00
CA GLN A 107 -14.47 22.86 -8.65
C GLN A 107 -14.14 21.47 -8.06
N VAL A 108 -13.99 20.44 -8.91
CA VAL A 108 -13.63 19.08 -8.50
C VAL A 108 -12.11 19.00 -8.42
N LYS A 109 -11.57 19.09 -7.19
CA LYS A 109 -10.12 19.05 -6.92
C LYS A 109 -9.78 18.14 -5.74
N THR A 110 -10.60 17.14 -5.47
CA THR A 110 -10.46 16.23 -4.32
C THR A 110 -9.15 15.45 -4.36
N VAL A 111 -8.80 14.80 -5.48
CA VAL A 111 -7.58 13.98 -5.56
C VAL A 111 -6.35 14.86 -5.70
N ALA A 112 -6.41 15.90 -6.53
CA ALA A 112 -5.34 16.90 -6.68
C ALA A 112 -5.00 17.60 -5.35
N ARG A 113 -6.02 18.03 -4.58
CA ARG A 113 -5.82 18.58 -3.23
C ARG A 113 -5.28 17.52 -2.27
N GLY A 114 -5.76 16.28 -2.36
CA GLY A 114 -5.23 15.16 -1.57
C GLY A 114 -3.73 14.95 -1.78
N GLY A 115 -3.25 15.03 -3.02
CA GLY A 115 -1.83 14.98 -3.35
C GLY A 115 -1.03 16.12 -2.70
N SER A 116 -1.56 17.35 -2.77
CA SER A 116 -0.94 18.55 -2.16
C SER A 116 -0.93 18.46 -0.62
N PHE A 117 -2.01 17.96 -0.03
CA PHE A 117 -2.07 17.70 1.41
C PHE A 117 -1.01 16.65 1.83
N GLY A 118 -0.86 15.58 1.04
CA GLY A 118 0.13 14.53 1.26
C GLY A 118 1.59 14.97 1.14
N SER A 119 1.90 15.96 0.27
CA SER A 119 3.25 16.57 0.19
C SER A 119 3.56 17.45 1.41
N GLY A 120 2.53 17.83 2.17
CA GLY A 120 2.60 18.72 3.32
C GLY A 120 2.41 20.19 2.97
N GLU A 121 1.86 20.47 1.79
CA GLU A 121 1.33 21.78 1.44
C GLU A 121 0.03 22.05 2.20
N SER A 122 -0.31 23.33 2.31
CA SER A 122 -1.51 23.77 2.99
C SER A 122 -2.68 23.75 2.01
N VAL A 123 -3.75 23.03 2.35
CA VAL A 123 -4.96 22.94 1.52
C VAL A 123 -6.09 23.67 2.22
N SER A 124 -6.73 24.61 1.50
CA SER A 124 -7.92 25.31 2.00
C SER A 124 -9.19 24.59 1.57
N LEU A 125 -10.06 24.31 2.54
CA LEU A 125 -11.41 23.78 2.33
C LEU A 125 -12.43 24.77 2.88
N THR A 126 -13.45 25.09 2.10
CA THR A 126 -14.58 25.92 2.58
C THR A 126 -15.63 25.00 3.20
N ILE A 127 -15.79 25.06 4.52
CA ILE A 127 -16.79 24.29 5.27
C ILE A 127 -17.62 25.30 6.06
N ASP A 128 -18.95 25.25 5.90
CA ASP A 128 -19.90 26.21 6.49
C ASP A 128 -19.59 27.67 6.13
N GLY A 129 -19.17 27.91 4.88
CA GLY A 129 -18.75 29.23 4.40
C GLY A 129 -17.43 29.75 4.97
N LYS A 130 -16.76 28.98 5.86
CA LYS A 130 -15.48 29.34 6.46
C LYS A 130 -14.34 28.57 5.79
N ALA A 131 -13.32 29.30 5.33
CA ALA A 131 -12.09 28.69 4.84
C ALA A 131 -11.31 28.08 6.01
N ARG A 132 -11.09 26.77 5.97
CA ARG A 132 -10.23 26.04 6.91
C ARG A 132 -9.00 25.56 6.17
N SER A 133 -7.84 25.95 6.66
CA SER A 133 -6.56 25.51 6.14
C SER A 133 -6.11 24.27 6.89
N LEU A 134 -5.89 23.17 6.17
CA LEU A 134 -5.38 21.91 6.70
C LEU A 134 -3.99 21.63 6.16
N ARG A 135 -3.13 21.09 7.02
CA ARG A 135 -1.77 20.67 6.65
C ARG A 135 -1.44 19.35 7.34
N MET A 136 -0.87 18.43 6.60
CA MET A 136 -0.47 17.13 7.13
C MET A 136 0.73 17.27 8.09
N SER A 137 0.68 16.54 9.21
CA SER A 137 1.77 16.57 10.20
C SER A 137 3.07 15.98 9.63
N ARG A 138 4.23 16.45 10.12
CA ARG A 138 5.54 15.95 9.65
C ARG A 138 5.72 14.46 9.92
N VAL A 139 5.19 13.95 11.04
CA VAL A 139 5.26 12.54 11.44
C VAL A 139 4.42 11.69 10.49
N SER A 140 3.17 12.09 10.24
CA SER A 140 2.28 11.39 9.29
C SER A 140 2.86 11.35 7.88
N ARG A 141 3.63 12.38 7.49
CA ARG A 141 4.32 12.43 6.19
C ARG A 141 5.52 11.49 6.08
N ALA A 142 6.23 11.29 7.19
CA ALA A 142 7.37 10.36 7.22
C ALA A 142 6.90 8.89 7.22
N ILE A 143 5.80 8.60 7.91
CA ILE A 143 5.22 7.25 7.99
C ILE A 143 4.26 7.04 6.82
N LYS A 144 4.82 6.89 5.61
CA LYS A 144 4.04 6.39 4.47
C LYS A 144 3.64 4.93 4.75
N ALA A 145 2.42 4.56 4.38
CA ALA A 145 1.93 3.19 4.54
C ALA A 145 2.87 2.15 3.93
N SER A 146 3.52 2.49 2.80
CA SER A 146 4.54 1.64 2.18
C SER A 146 5.75 1.39 3.05
N VAL A 147 6.30 2.43 3.70
CA VAL A 147 7.45 2.31 4.61
C VAL A 147 7.09 1.43 5.79
N GLY A 148 5.91 1.63 6.39
CA GLY A 148 5.43 0.79 7.49
C GLY A 148 5.30 -0.68 7.09
N ALA A 149 4.73 -0.95 5.91
CA ALA A 149 4.58 -2.31 5.42
C ALA A 149 5.94 -3.01 5.22
N TYR A 150 6.91 -2.34 4.59
CA TYR A 150 8.25 -2.91 4.37
C TYR A 150 9.01 -3.13 5.68
N ALA A 151 8.87 -2.23 6.66
CA ALA A 151 9.50 -2.40 7.96
C ALA A 151 9.06 -3.70 8.65
N VAL A 152 7.77 -4.02 8.60
CA VAL A 152 7.24 -5.28 9.15
C VAL A 152 7.82 -6.50 8.44
N ILE A 153 7.91 -6.47 7.10
CA ILE A 153 8.51 -7.56 6.31
C ILE A 153 9.98 -7.77 6.70
N VAL A 154 10.74 -6.69 6.85
CA VAL A 154 12.16 -6.76 7.25
C VAL A 154 12.31 -7.36 8.65
N VAL A 155 11.43 -7.04 9.59
CA VAL A 155 11.44 -7.64 10.94
C VAL A 155 11.25 -9.15 10.85
N PHE A 156 10.24 -9.64 10.13
CA PHE A 156 10.04 -11.09 9.96
C PHE A 156 11.23 -11.76 9.27
N ALA A 157 11.75 -11.16 8.20
CA ALA A 157 12.92 -11.68 7.51
C ALA A 157 14.14 -11.78 8.45
N ALA A 158 14.40 -10.75 9.25
CA ALA A 158 15.48 -10.76 10.23
C ALA A 158 15.31 -11.87 11.28
N LEU A 159 14.09 -12.10 11.77
CA LEU A 159 13.81 -13.19 12.70
C LEU A 159 14.15 -14.55 12.09
N TYR A 160 13.78 -14.82 10.83
CA TYR A 160 14.15 -16.07 10.17
C TYR A 160 15.65 -16.20 9.92
N VAL A 161 16.35 -15.10 9.65
CA VAL A 161 17.82 -15.13 9.56
C VAL A 161 18.43 -15.53 10.89
N VAL A 162 17.98 -14.95 12.01
CA VAL A 162 18.46 -15.33 13.35
C VAL A 162 18.21 -16.82 13.61
N MET A 163 17.02 -17.32 13.27
CA MET A 163 16.64 -18.74 13.42
C MET A 163 17.48 -19.73 12.60
N LEU A 164 18.21 -19.27 11.57
CA LEU A 164 19.15 -20.11 10.82
C LEU A 164 20.51 -20.24 11.49
N PHE A 165 20.82 -19.36 12.45
CA PHE A 165 22.11 -19.33 13.15
C PHE A 165 22.01 -19.76 14.63
N ASP A 166 20.80 -19.90 15.16
CA ASP A 166 20.51 -20.61 16.42
C ASP A 166 20.60 -22.13 16.25
#